data_AF-A0AAP7A0Z7-F1
#
_entry.id   AF-A0AAP7A0Z7-F1
#
_cell.length_a   1.000
_cell.length_b   1.000
_cell.length_c   1.000
_cell.angle_alpha   90.00
_cell.angle_beta   90.00
_cell.angle_gamma   90.00
#
_symmetry.space_group_name_H-M   'P 1'
#
loop_
_entity.id
_entity.type
_entity.pdbx_description
1 polymer ?
#
loop_
_entity_poly.entity_id
_entity_poly.type
_entity_poly.pdbx_seq_one_letter_code
_entity_poly.pdbx_strand_id
1 'polypeptide(L)'
;MRIALKIFLVLVSIGLGLISCALVINILISFGKRPFVVYNPGPRGVQCLLLLLIIIAYSVLLFLLYRNKKNSKLVKTALSSFLISFIVTPFIITYSGDIHDFFVTPTHRTQMSIQKEIQKIIQENDLPYTLDSKESEKRTKYAVIHTVILLIKNNNSKILQKEVEIIIKNSPNTNLSFVFKDQNQKEFVTVFLNKDKSNVRCNPIEFCK
;
A
#
# COMPACT_ATOMS: atom_id res chain seq x y z
N MET A 1 -12.73 40.69 -2.14
CA MET A 1 -12.82 39.67 -3.21
C MET A 1 -11.62 39.60 -4.16
N ARG A 2 -11.07 40.73 -4.66
CA ARG A 2 -9.94 40.74 -5.63
C ARG A 2 -8.64 40.07 -5.16
N ILE A 3 -8.33 40.09 -3.85
CA ILE A 3 -7.09 39.49 -3.31
C ILE A 3 -7.21 37.97 -3.21
N ALA A 4 -8.36 37.47 -2.73
CA ALA A 4 -8.63 36.03 -2.65
C ALA A 4 -8.66 35.37 -4.04
N LEU A 5 -9.23 36.04 -5.05
CA LEU A 5 -9.24 35.56 -6.44
C LEU A 5 -7.83 35.47 -7.02
N LYS A 6 -6.94 36.44 -6.70
CA LYS A 6 -5.54 36.40 -7.13
C LYS A 6 -4.75 35.27 -6.47
N ILE A 7 -4.99 35.03 -5.17
CA ILE A 7 -4.36 33.92 -4.45
C ILE A 7 -4.85 32.58 -5.02
N PHE A 8 -6.15 32.46 -5.29
CA PHE A 8 -6.74 31.26 -5.89
C PHE A 8 -6.20 30.99 -7.31
N LEU A 9 -6.12 32.01 -8.17
CA LEU A 9 -5.55 31.90 -9.52
C LEU A 9 -4.06 31.50 -9.50
N VAL A 10 -3.30 31.99 -8.53
CA VAL A 10 -1.89 31.60 -8.36
C VAL A 10 -1.78 30.13 -7.92
N LEU A 11 -2.62 29.68 -6.98
CA LEU A 11 -2.65 28.28 -6.55
C LEU A 11 -3.06 27.33 -7.68
N VAL A 12 -4.09 27.71 -8.47
CA VAL A 12 -4.54 26.95 -9.64
C VAL A 12 -3.49 26.93 -10.74
N SER A 13 -2.77 28.03 -10.96
CA SER A 13 -1.66 28.10 -11.93
C SER A 13 -0.46 27.25 -11.53
N ILE A 14 -0.15 27.15 -10.24
CA ILE A 14 0.93 26.27 -9.74
C ILE A 14 0.53 24.80 -9.94
N GLY A 15 -0.71 24.43 -9.61
CA GLY A 15 -1.23 23.08 -9.83
C GLY A 15 -1.22 22.68 -11.30
N LEU A 16 -1.73 23.55 -12.18
CA LEU A 16 -1.76 23.31 -13.63
C LEU A 16 -0.37 23.27 -14.26
N GLY A 17 0.56 24.11 -13.79
CA GLY A 17 1.94 24.13 -14.29
C GLY A 17 2.72 22.86 -13.95
N LEU A 18 2.48 22.28 -12.77
CA LEU A 18 3.07 20.99 -12.38
C LEU A 18 2.57 19.84 -13.26
N ILE A 19 1.26 19.83 -13.53
CA ILE A 19 0.62 18.82 -14.38
C ILE A 19 1.08 18.97 -15.84
N SER A 20 1.16 20.19 -16.36
CA SER A 20 1.59 20.43 -17.75
C SER A 20 3.08 20.12 -17.94
N CYS A 21 3.94 20.42 -16.96
CA CYS A 21 5.37 20.11 -17.04
C CYS A 21 5.63 18.60 -16.99
N ALA A 22 4.91 17.86 -16.14
CA ALA A 22 4.96 16.41 -16.12
C ALA A 22 4.50 15.78 -17.45
N LEU A 23 3.46 16.34 -18.08
CA LEU A 23 3.01 15.92 -19.41
C LEU A 23 4.06 16.22 -20.49
N VAL A 24 4.67 17.40 -20.49
CA VAL A 24 5.70 17.79 -21.46
C VAL A 24 6.96 16.93 -21.32
N ILE A 25 7.39 16.61 -20.11
CA ILE A 25 8.53 15.71 -19.87
C ILE A 25 8.22 14.30 -20.40
N ASN A 26 7.02 13.78 -20.13
CA ASN A 26 6.60 12.48 -20.68
C ASN A 26 6.56 12.47 -22.22
N ILE A 27 6.09 13.57 -22.84
CA ILE A 27 6.05 13.72 -24.30
C ILE A 27 7.47 13.84 -24.88
N LEU A 28 8.36 14.64 -24.28
CA LEU A 28 9.75 14.81 -24.73
C LEU A 28 10.56 13.52 -24.63
N ILE A 29 10.34 12.74 -23.57
CA ILE A 29 10.95 11.41 -23.42
C ILE A 29 10.40 10.42 -24.47
N SER A 30 9.16 10.61 -24.93
CA SER A 30 8.52 9.78 -25.97
C SER A 30 9.02 10.03 -27.39
N PHE A 31 9.79 11.10 -27.65
CA PHE A 31 10.38 11.38 -28.98
C PHE A 31 11.77 10.71 -29.18
N GLY A 32 12.31 10.06 -28.15
CA GLY A 32 13.57 9.30 -28.24
C GLY A 32 13.37 7.94 -28.91
N LYS A 33 14.00 7.73 -30.08
CA LYS A 33 13.93 6.54 -30.95
C LYS A 33 14.43 5.22 -30.31
N ARG A 34 13.79 4.71 -29.26
CA ARG A 34 14.04 3.36 -28.69
C ARG A 34 12.72 2.72 -28.22
N PRO A 35 12.59 1.38 -28.27
CA PRO A 35 11.37 0.70 -27.82
C PRO A 35 11.14 1.02 -26.33
N PHE A 36 9.90 1.40 -26.00
CA PHE A 36 9.47 1.91 -24.70
C PHE A 36 10.01 1.08 -23.51
N VAL A 37 11.06 1.58 -22.86
CA VAL A 37 11.39 1.20 -21.49
C VAL A 37 10.93 2.37 -20.62
N VAL A 38 9.71 2.27 -20.10
CA VAL A 38 9.22 3.18 -19.07
C VAL A 38 10.14 3.01 -17.88
N TYR A 39 11.05 3.97 -17.68
CA TYR A 39 11.82 4.05 -16.44
C TYR A 39 10.80 4.19 -15.32
N ASN A 40 10.64 3.15 -14.51
CA ASN A 40 9.78 3.15 -13.34
C ASN A 40 10.66 3.57 -12.16
N PRO A 41 10.69 4.87 -11.79
CA PRO A 41 11.54 5.36 -10.70
C PRO A 41 11.10 4.85 -9.33
N GLY A 42 10.08 3.98 -9.28
CA GLY A 42 9.43 3.52 -8.08
C GLY A 42 8.67 4.65 -7.37
N PRO A 43 7.93 4.33 -6.30
CA PRO A 43 7.16 5.32 -5.53
C PRO A 43 8.05 6.45 -5.00
N ARG A 44 9.28 6.12 -4.60
CA ARG A 44 10.24 7.07 -4.01
C ARG A 44 10.78 8.09 -5.02
N GLY A 45 11.05 7.69 -6.26
CA GLY A 45 11.55 8.62 -7.27
C GLY A 45 10.48 9.59 -7.77
N VAL A 46 9.21 9.16 -7.82
CA VAL A 46 8.07 10.06 -8.06
C VAL A 46 7.91 11.07 -6.92
N GLN A 47 8.05 10.63 -5.67
CA GLN A 47 8.02 11.50 -4.50
C GLN A 47 9.14 12.54 -4.51
N CYS A 48 10.39 12.14 -4.81
CA CYS A 48 11.53 13.07 -4.92
C CYS A 48 11.34 14.12 -6.02
N LEU A 49 10.80 13.73 -7.18
CA LEU A 49 10.53 14.65 -8.29
C LEU A 49 9.44 15.66 -7.93
N LEU A 50 8.35 15.22 -7.29
CA LEU A 50 7.31 16.11 -6.77
C LEU A 50 7.87 17.12 -5.75
N LEU A 51 8.72 16.65 -4.83
CA LEU A 51 9.35 17.48 -3.80
C LEU A 51 10.25 18.54 -4.42
N LEU A 52 11.06 18.17 -5.42
CA LEU A 52 11.92 19.08 -6.17
C LEU A 52 11.10 20.15 -6.91
N LEU A 53 9.98 19.75 -7.54
CA LEU A 53 9.09 20.69 -8.23
C LEU A 53 8.40 21.66 -7.26
N ILE A 54 7.99 21.19 -6.07
CA ILE A 54 7.45 22.05 -5.01
C ILE A 54 8.50 23.07 -4.56
N ILE A 55 9.76 22.64 -4.35
CA ILE A 55 10.87 23.54 -3.98
C ILE A 55 11.09 24.61 -5.05
N ILE A 56 11.08 24.24 -6.34
CA ILE A 56 11.27 25.17 -7.45
C ILE A 56 10.10 26.19 -7.51
N ALA A 57 8.86 25.72 -7.47
CA ALA A 57 7.68 26.59 -7.49
C ALA A 57 7.68 27.57 -6.29
N TYR A 58 8.07 27.08 -5.12
CA TYR A 58 8.19 27.89 -3.92
C TYR A 58 9.29 28.96 -4.02
N SER A 59 10.45 28.58 -4.57
CA SER A 59 11.58 29.48 -4.78
C SER A 59 11.22 30.61 -5.75
N VAL A 60 10.49 30.29 -6.83
CA VAL A 60 9.97 31.29 -7.79
C VAL A 60 8.96 32.21 -7.11
N LEU A 61 8.04 31.69 -6.29
CA LEU A 61 7.09 32.50 -5.54
C LEU A 61 7.78 33.47 -4.57
N LEU A 62 8.77 32.99 -3.81
CA LEU A 62 9.58 33.84 -2.92
C LEU A 62 10.33 34.93 -3.68
N PHE A 63 10.91 34.59 -4.83
CA PHE A 63 11.60 35.56 -5.69
C PHE A 63 10.65 36.66 -6.20
N LEU A 64 9.46 36.28 -6.66
CA LEU A 64 8.44 37.23 -7.13
C LEU A 64 7.93 38.13 -6.00
N LEU A 65 7.71 37.57 -4.80
CA LEU A 65 7.28 38.32 -3.63
C LEU A 65 8.37 39.28 -3.12
N TYR A 66 9.65 38.86 -3.15
CA TYR A 66 10.79 39.70 -2.80
C TYR A 66 10.97 40.86 -3.77
N ARG A 67 10.90 40.60 -5.09
CA ARG A 67 11.03 41.61 -6.15
C ARG A 67 9.96 42.71 -6.05
N ASN A 68 8.74 42.35 -5.64
CA ASN A 68 7.65 43.31 -5.58
C ASN A 68 7.70 44.27 -4.38
N LYS A 69 8.63 44.08 -3.41
CA LYS A 69 8.91 44.90 -2.20
C LYS A 69 7.72 45.34 -1.33
N LYS A 70 6.48 45.00 -1.69
CA LYS A 70 5.26 45.59 -1.10
C LYS A 70 4.77 44.89 0.16
N ASN A 71 5.26 43.68 0.49
CA ASN A 71 4.80 42.94 1.66
C ASN A 71 5.90 42.04 2.26
N SER A 72 6.85 42.66 2.98
CA SER A 72 7.91 41.94 3.70
C SER A 72 7.39 40.92 4.71
N LYS A 73 6.21 41.18 5.33
CA LYS A 73 5.54 40.23 6.23
C LYS A 73 5.12 38.94 5.51
N LEU A 74 4.56 39.03 4.31
CA LEU A 74 4.14 37.85 3.53
C LEU A 74 5.36 37.02 3.08
N VAL A 75 6.45 37.69 2.68
CA VAL A 75 7.71 37.00 2.34
C VAL A 75 8.26 36.23 3.54
N LYS A 76 8.25 36.83 4.74
CA LYS A 76 8.68 36.15 5.98
C LYS A 76 7.78 34.96 6.33
N THR A 77 6.46 35.14 6.31
CA THR A 77 5.52 34.04 6.61
C THR A 77 5.66 32.89 5.61
N ALA A 78 5.83 33.20 4.33
CA ALA A 78 6.11 32.21 3.31
C ALA A 78 7.43 31.47 3.64
N LEU A 79 8.54 32.18 3.76
CA LEU A 79 9.84 31.56 4.06
C LEU A 79 9.80 30.66 5.31
N SER A 80 9.17 31.12 6.40
CA SER A 80 8.97 30.33 7.61
C SER A 80 8.14 29.07 7.37
N SER A 81 7.03 29.16 6.63
CA SER A 81 6.20 27.99 6.29
C SER A 81 6.97 26.96 5.46
N PHE A 82 7.82 27.40 4.52
CA PHE A 82 8.64 26.52 3.72
C PHE A 82 9.71 25.79 4.53
N LEU A 83 10.40 26.51 5.42
CA LEU A 83 11.40 25.90 6.30
C LEU A 83 10.76 24.82 7.19
N ILE A 84 9.56 25.10 7.74
CA ILE A 84 8.80 24.11 8.50
C ILE A 84 8.43 22.92 7.62
N SER A 85 7.88 23.15 6.42
CA SER A 85 7.54 22.06 5.50
C SER A 85 8.76 21.23 5.10
N PHE A 86 9.91 21.86 4.86
CA PHE A 86 11.15 21.17 4.50
C PHE A 86 11.66 20.26 5.62
N ILE A 87 11.49 20.67 6.87
CA ILE A 87 11.84 19.84 8.04
C ILE A 87 10.79 18.74 8.24
N VAL A 88 9.50 19.02 8.12
CA VAL A 88 8.42 18.07 8.42
C VAL A 88 8.25 17.01 7.33
N THR A 89 8.45 17.35 6.06
CA THR A 89 8.26 16.44 4.92
C THR A 89 9.09 15.15 5.02
N PRO A 90 10.41 15.17 5.32
CA PRO A 90 11.17 13.93 5.47
C PRO A 90 10.66 13.06 6.62
N PHE A 91 10.16 13.64 7.73
CA PHE A 91 9.50 12.86 8.78
C PHE A 91 8.25 12.16 8.25
N ILE A 92 7.37 12.89 7.55
CA ILE A 92 6.16 12.31 6.95
C ILE A 92 6.51 11.19 5.96
N ILE A 93 7.52 11.38 5.11
CA ILE A 93 7.96 10.36 4.15
C ILE A 93 8.50 9.12 4.86
N THR A 94 9.33 9.28 5.88
CA THR A 94 9.87 8.16 6.66
C THR A 94 8.75 7.34 7.31
N TYR A 95 7.74 7.99 7.89
CA TYR A 95 6.62 7.30 8.53
C TYR A 95 5.46 6.96 7.58
N SER A 96 5.54 7.34 6.30
CA SER A 96 4.44 7.10 5.35
C SER A 96 4.13 5.62 5.14
N GLY A 97 5.15 4.76 5.21
CA GLY A 97 5.01 3.31 5.17
C GLY A 97 4.23 2.79 6.37
N ASP A 98 4.65 3.15 7.59
CA ASP A 98 3.99 2.71 8.82
C ASP A 98 2.53 3.20 8.91
N ILE A 99 2.26 4.43 8.46
CA ILE A 99 0.89 4.98 8.38
C ILE A 99 0.07 4.18 7.38
N HIS A 100 0.63 3.88 6.20
CA HIS A 100 -0.06 3.06 5.21
C HIS A 100 -0.38 1.68 5.79
N ASP A 101 0.61 1.01 6.37
CA ASP A 101 0.50 -0.31 6.97
C ASP A 101 -0.55 -0.33 8.09
N PHE A 102 -0.63 0.72 8.91
CA PHE A 102 -1.67 0.87 9.93
C PHE A 102 -3.08 0.88 9.34
N PHE A 103 -3.30 1.58 8.22
CA PHE A 103 -4.62 1.67 7.59
C PHE A 103 -5.01 0.42 6.81
N VAL A 104 -4.05 -0.31 6.26
CA VAL A 104 -4.33 -1.52 5.45
C VAL A 104 -4.28 -2.81 6.26
N THR A 105 -3.65 -2.83 7.43
CA THR A 105 -3.61 -4.01 8.30
C THR A 105 -5.01 -4.32 8.84
N PRO A 106 -5.51 -5.56 8.67
CA PRO A 106 -6.82 -5.95 9.18
C PRO A 106 -6.95 -5.71 10.69
N THR A 107 -8.06 -5.13 11.12
CA THR A 107 -8.33 -4.95 12.56
C THR A 107 -8.57 -6.30 13.25
N HIS A 108 -8.32 -6.36 14.57
CA HIS A 108 -8.60 -7.55 15.38
C HIS A 108 -10.06 -8.04 15.23
N ARG A 109 -11.02 -7.11 15.15
CA ARG A 109 -12.45 -7.45 14.94
C ARG A 109 -12.68 -8.10 13.57
N THR A 110 -12.09 -7.55 12.52
CA THR A 110 -12.17 -8.12 11.16
C THR A 110 -11.55 -9.51 11.14
N GLN A 111 -10.38 -9.67 11.75
CA GLN A 111 -9.68 -10.94 11.82
C GLN A 111 -10.49 -12.01 12.56
N MET A 112 -11.07 -11.70 13.73
CA MET A 112 -11.93 -12.63 14.45
C MET A 112 -13.16 -13.05 13.62
N SER A 113 -13.75 -12.12 12.86
CA SER A 113 -14.89 -12.43 11.98
C SER A 113 -14.49 -13.44 10.91
N ILE A 114 -13.36 -13.22 10.24
CA ILE A 114 -12.82 -14.13 9.22
C ILE A 114 -12.49 -15.48 9.84
N GLN A 115 -11.81 -15.52 10.99
CA GLN A 115 -11.45 -16.78 11.65
C GLN A 115 -12.71 -17.60 12.02
N LYS A 116 -13.78 -16.96 12.48
CA LYS A 116 -15.06 -17.65 12.75
C LYS A 116 -15.67 -18.24 11.49
N GLU A 117 -15.62 -17.52 10.38
CA GLU A 117 -16.12 -18.00 9.09
C GLU A 117 -15.30 -19.19 8.58
N ILE A 118 -13.96 -19.14 8.69
CA ILE A 118 -13.11 -20.29 8.36
C ILE A 118 -13.37 -21.48 9.29
N GLN A 119 -13.53 -21.24 10.60
CA GLN A 119 -13.85 -22.30 11.56
C GLN A 119 -15.17 -22.99 11.20
N LYS A 120 -16.18 -22.21 10.75
CA LYS A 120 -17.45 -22.74 10.26
C LYS A 120 -17.26 -23.61 9.01
N ILE A 121 -16.45 -23.17 8.04
CA ILE A 121 -16.14 -23.96 6.83
C ILE A 121 -15.49 -25.30 7.19
N ILE A 122 -14.55 -25.30 8.14
CA ILE A 122 -13.88 -26.52 8.61
C ILE A 122 -14.89 -27.50 9.21
N GLN A 123 -15.81 -27.00 10.05
CA GLN A 123 -16.84 -27.82 10.70
C GLN A 123 -17.89 -28.34 9.72
N GLU A 124 -18.38 -27.51 8.79
CA GLU A 124 -19.41 -27.90 7.82
C GLU A 124 -18.92 -28.91 6.78
N ASN A 125 -17.60 -29.00 6.56
CA ASN A 125 -16.99 -29.90 5.60
C ASN A 125 -16.20 -31.05 6.26
N ASP A 126 -16.33 -31.23 7.58
CA ASP A 126 -15.63 -32.25 8.37
C ASP A 126 -14.12 -32.31 8.11
N LEU A 127 -13.48 -31.15 7.94
CA LEU A 127 -12.07 -31.07 7.56
C LEU A 127 -11.17 -31.32 8.78
N PRO A 128 -10.06 -32.07 8.63
CA PRO A 128 -9.22 -32.48 9.75
C PRO A 128 -8.24 -31.36 10.16
N TYR A 129 -8.73 -30.14 10.40
CA TYR A 129 -7.91 -28.99 10.78
C TYR A 129 -8.40 -28.32 12.05
N THR A 130 -7.47 -27.77 12.82
CA THR A 130 -7.72 -26.86 13.92
C THR A 130 -7.13 -25.49 13.59
N LEU A 131 -7.91 -24.44 13.81
CA LEU A 131 -7.46 -23.07 13.60
C LEU A 131 -6.64 -22.59 14.81
N ASP A 132 -5.39 -22.19 14.57
CA ASP A 132 -4.55 -21.56 15.58
C ASP A 132 -4.80 -20.05 15.58
N SER A 133 -5.78 -19.61 16.38
CA SER A 133 -6.22 -18.22 16.40
C SER A 133 -5.12 -17.27 16.84
N LYS A 134 -4.29 -17.71 17.81
CA LYS A 134 -3.26 -16.88 18.45
C LYS A 134 -2.09 -16.63 17.51
N GLU A 135 -1.59 -17.68 16.86
CA GLU A 135 -0.50 -17.53 15.89
C GLU A 135 -0.98 -16.83 14.61
N SER A 136 -2.24 -17.04 14.20
CA SER A 136 -2.87 -16.30 13.09
C SER A 136 -2.89 -14.78 13.34
N GLU A 137 -3.28 -14.35 14.55
CA GLU A 137 -3.26 -12.93 14.94
C GLU A 137 -1.85 -12.36 14.95
N LYS A 138 -0.91 -13.09 15.55
CA LYS A 138 0.49 -12.69 15.61
C LYS A 138 1.06 -12.48 14.21
N ARG A 139 0.83 -13.40 13.27
CA ARG A 139 1.36 -13.32 11.90
C ARG A 139 0.70 -12.25 11.05
N THR A 140 -0.58 -11.97 11.27
CA THR A 140 -1.32 -10.93 10.53
C THR A 140 -0.72 -9.53 10.76
N LYS A 141 -0.21 -9.27 11.98
CA LYS A 141 0.49 -8.01 12.30
C LYS A 141 1.76 -7.79 11.47
N TYR A 142 2.38 -8.86 10.97
CA TYR A 142 3.62 -8.78 10.17
C TYR A 142 3.38 -8.93 8.66
N ALA A 143 2.31 -9.61 8.26
CA ALA A 143 2.04 -9.87 6.85
C ALA A 143 1.61 -8.62 6.09
N VAL A 144 0.92 -7.69 6.78
CA VAL A 144 0.36 -6.43 6.24
C VAL A 144 -0.61 -6.70 5.07
N ILE A 145 -1.77 -6.03 5.01
CA ILE A 145 -2.82 -6.23 3.96
C ILE A 145 -3.56 -7.59 4.00
N HIS A 146 -2.89 -8.71 4.27
CA HIS A 146 -3.48 -10.05 4.29
C HIS A 146 -3.83 -10.49 5.72
N THR A 147 -5.04 -11.03 5.91
CA THR A 147 -5.35 -11.77 7.14
C THR A 147 -4.73 -13.16 7.05
N VAL A 148 -3.82 -13.47 7.97
CA VAL A 148 -3.18 -14.78 8.05
C VAL A 148 -4.07 -15.72 8.84
N ILE A 149 -4.34 -16.90 8.27
CA ILE A 149 -5.10 -17.98 8.87
C ILE A 149 -4.23 -19.22 8.92
N LEU A 150 -3.84 -19.62 10.12
CA LEU A 150 -3.01 -20.79 10.36
C LEU A 150 -3.88 -21.97 10.77
N LEU A 151 -3.76 -23.05 10.00
CA LEU A 151 -4.53 -24.28 10.15
C LEU A 151 -3.56 -25.44 10.41
N ILE A 152 -3.75 -26.12 11.54
CA ILE A 152 -2.94 -27.27 11.95
C ILE A 152 -3.75 -28.52 11.69
N LYS A 153 -3.16 -29.49 10.98
CA LYS A 153 -3.80 -30.76 10.70
C LYS A 153 -3.93 -31.58 11.99
N ASN A 154 -5.11 -32.17 12.20
CA ASN A 154 -5.46 -32.92 13.41
C ASN A 154 -4.98 -34.37 13.36
N ASN A 155 -4.54 -34.84 12.20
CA ASN A 155 -4.07 -36.20 11.98
C ASN A 155 -2.68 -36.21 11.33
N ASN A 156 -2.04 -37.38 11.36
CA ASN A 156 -0.71 -37.59 10.79
C ASN A 156 -0.70 -37.77 9.25
N SER A 157 -1.84 -37.54 8.58
CA SER A 157 -1.89 -37.67 7.12
C SER A 157 -1.32 -36.43 6.44
N LYS A 158 -0.79 -36.59 5.23
CA LYS A 158 -0.29 -35.48 4.42
C LYS A 158 -1.40 -34.49 4.10
N ILE A 159 -1.06 -33.21 3.98
CA ILE A 159 -1.99 -32.16 3.53
C ILE A 159 -2.48 -32.52 2.12
N LEU A 160 -3.79 -32.67 1.93
CA LEU A 160 -4.36 -33.03 0.63
C LEU A 160 -4.80 -31.77 -0.13
N GLN A 161 -4.50 -31.73 -1.42
CA GLN A 161 -4.89 -30.61 -2.29
C GLN A 161 -6.41 -30.35 -2.26
N LYS A 162 -7.22 -31.41 -2.26
CA LYS A 162 -8.68 -31.32 -2.18
C LYS A 162 -9.17 -30.63 -0.89
N GLU A 163 -8.53 -30.88 0.25
CA GLU A 163 -8.90 -30.25 1.52
C GLU A 163 -8.64 -28.73 1.46
N VAL A 164 -7.50 -28.35 0.90
CA VAL A 164 -7.08 -26.95 0.71
C VAL A 164 -8.01 -26.24 -0.28
N GLU A 165 -8.36 -26.88 -1.39
CA GLU A 165 -9.29 -26.34 -2.40
C GLU A 165 -10.68 -26.06 -1.82
N ILE A 166 -11.21 -26.94 -0.96
CA ILE A 166 -12.51 -26.73 -0.29
C ILE A 166 -12.47 -25.45 0.56
N ILE A 167 -11.39 -25.27 1.33
CA ILE A 167 -11.23 -24.08 2.19
C ILE A 167 -11.11 -22.81 1.34
N ILE A 168 -10.29 -22.85 0.28
CA ILE A 168 -10.10 -21.70 -0.62
C ILE A 168 -11.42 -21.32 -1.29
N LYS A 169 -12.14 -22.30 -1.85
CA LYS A 169 -13.38 -22.07 -2.59
C LYS A 169 -14.44 -21.41 -1.71
N ASN A 170 -14.58 -21.89 -0.48
CA ASN A 170 -15.61 -21.42 0.47
C ASN A 170 -15.17 -20.21 1.30
N SER A 171 -13.91 -19.79 1.24
CA SER A 171 -13.40 -18.63 2.01
C SER A 171 -14.08 -17.30 1.64
N PRO A 172 -14.10 -16.29 2.53
CA PRO A 172 -14.64 -14.97 2.21
C PRO A 172 -13.81 -14.22 1.17
N ASN A 173 -14.45 -13.34 0.40
CA ASN A 173 -13.83 -12.49 -0.63
C ASN A 173 -13.01 -11.35 -0.01
N THR A 174 -11.86 -11.70 0.57
CA THR A 174 -10.93 -10.80 1.26
C THR A 174 -9.48 -11.23 0.99
N ASN A 175 -8.51 -10.36 1.31
CA ASN A 175 -7.11 -10.72 1.18
C ASN A 175 -6.72 -11.68 2.30
N LEU A 176 -6.47 -12.94 1.95
CA LEU A 176 -6.18 -14.02 2.89
C LEU A 176 -4.82 -14.62 2.61
N SER A 177 -4.17 -15.10 3.66
CA SER A 177 -2.99 -15.95 3.58
C SER A 177 -3.23 -17.17 4.46
N PHE A 178 -3.52 -18.31 3.83
CA PHE A 178 -3.66 -19.58 4.52
C PHE A 178 -2.30 -20.23 4.72
N VAL A 179 -2.02 -20.69 5.92
CA VAL A 179 -0.83 -21.49 6.23
C VAL A 179 -1.32 -22.81 6.82
N PHE A 180 -1.27 -23.85 6.01
CA PHE A 180 -1.56 -25.22 6.41
C PHE A 180 -0.29 -25.83 6.96
N LYS A 181 -0.36 -26.45 8.14
CA LYS A 181 0.73 -27.23 8.73
C LYS A 181 0.28 -28.66 8.98
N ASP A 182 1.19 -29.60 8.79
CA ASP A 182 1.03 -30.95 9.33
C ASP A 182 1.04 -30.94 10.87
N GLN A 183 0.63 -32.06 11.47
CA GLN A 183 0.58 -32.19 12.93
C GLN A 183 1.95 -32.00 13.60
N ASN A 184 3.04 -32.36 12.89
CA ASN A 184 4.42 -32.22 13.35
C ASN A 184 5.05 -30.85 13.05
N GLN A 185 4.30 -29.95 12.40
CA GLN A 185 4.73 -28.61 11.96
C GLN A 185 5.97 -28.57 11.05
N LYS A 186 6.29 -29.66 10.36
CA LYS A 186 7.43 -29.78 9.45
C LYS A 186 7.05 -29.46 8.01
N GLU A 187 5.89 -29.93 7.57
CA GLU A 187 5.37 -29.69 6.22
C GLU A 187 4.36 -28.56 6.28
N PHE A 188 4.52 -27.56 5.40
CA PHE A 188 3.57 -26.47 5.30
C PHE A 188 3.24 -26.10 3.85
N VAL A 189 1.96 -25.82 3.63
CA VAL A 189 1.46 -25.24 2.37
C VAL A 189 0.96 -23.84 2.68
N THR A 190 1.48 -22.85 1.97
CA THR A 190 0.98 -21.48 2.07
C THR A 190 0.19 -21.13 0.83
N VAL A 191 -1.01 -20.57 1.00
CA VAL A 191 -1.86 -20.11 -0.09
C VAL A 191 -2.21 -18.65 0.12
N PHE A 192 -1.93 -17.82 -0.87
CA PHE A 192 -2.29 -16.40 -0.90
C PHE A 192 -3.50 -16.21 -1.80
N LEU A 193 -4.54 -15.58 -1.25
CA LEU A 193 -5.75 -15.21 -1.96
C LEU A 193 -5.90 -13.69 -1.95
N ASN A 194 -6.16 -13.14 -3.13
CA ASN A 194 -6.64 -11.77 -3.25
C ASN A 194 -8.17 -11.71 -3.05
N LYS A 195 -8.67 -10.51 -2.78
CA LYS A 195 -10.09 -10.20 -2.55
C LYS A 195 -11.05 -10.82 -3.57
N ASP A 196 -10.66 -10.86 -4.84
CA ASP A 196 -11.44 -11.36 -5.98
C ASP A 196 -11.16 -12.83 -6.32
N LYS A 197 -10.26 -13.50 -5.57
CA LYS A 197 -9.80 -14.88 -5.79
C LYS A 197 -9.26 -15.14 -7.21
N SER A 198 -8.98 -14.11 -7.98
CA SER A 198 -8.51 -14.21 -9.37
C SER A 198 -7.05 -14.66 -9.45
N ASN A 199 -6.29 -14.43 -8.38
CA ASN A 199 -4.88 -14.75 -8.27
C ASN A 199 -4.64 -15.60 -7.01
N VAL A 200 -4.59 -16.91 -7.20
CA VAL A 200 -4.22 -17.87 -6.15
C VAL A 200 -2.74 -18.20 -6.33
N ARG A 201 -1.92 -17.88 -5.32
CA ARG A 201 -0.50 -18.25 -5.31
C ARG A 201 -0.22 -19.21 -4.18
N CYS A 202 0.57 -20.25 -4.46
CA CYS A 202 0.86 -21.27 -3.47
C CYS A 202 2.35 -21.54 -3.33
N ASN A 203 2.74 -21.97 -2.13
CA ASN A 203 4.07 -22.44 -1.81
C ASN A 203 3.95 -23.76 -1.02
N PRO A 204 4.45 -24.90 -1.54
CA PRO A 204 5.12 -25.07 -2.83
C PRO A 204 4.18 -24.86 -4.03
N ILE A 205 4.71 -24.36 -5.16
CA ILE A 205 3.94 -24.00 -6.37
C ILE A 205 3.20 -25.20 -6.95
N GLU A 206 3.80 -26.39 -6.86
CA GLU A 206 3.27 -27.66 -7.36
C GLU A 206 1.95 -28.05 -6.71
N PHE A 207 1.66 -27.52 -5.52
CA PHE A 207 0.46 -27.88 -4.75
C PHE A 207 -0.83 -27.27 -5.31
N CYS A 208 -0.75 -26.22 -6.14
CA CYS A 208 -1.91 -25.53 -6.71
C CYS A 208 -1.94 -25.58 -8.24
N LYS A 209 -1.19 -26.51 -8.85
CA LYS A 209 -1.33 -26.88 -10.26
C LYS A 209 -2.38 -27.98 -10.40
#